data_AF-A0A2P4UJK0-F1
#
_entry.id   AF-A0A2P4UJK0-F1
#
_cell.length_a   1.000
_cell.length_b   1.000
_cell.length_c   1.000
_cell.angle_alpha   90.00
_cell.angle_beta   90.00
_cell.angle_gamma   90.00
#
_symmetry.space_group_name_H-M   'P 1'
#
loop_
_entity.id
_entity.type
_entity.pdbx_description
1 polymer ?
#
loop_
_entity_poly.entity_id
_entity_poly.type
_entity_poly.pdbx_seq_one_letter_code
_entity_poly.pdbx_strand_id
1 'polypeptide(L)'
;MRRIAAAALAAGAVLAATVAVAGPADAATAHSWQTADGWGTLRGYGTWTHTSSGHSVKLYLQDSRSNGWSPGVQFRTYNSGYAKKTDSVVYYFVDNRTGRPADGKFSQYRGAYTKGYNSHLYVREVGVRVSDKHLTSGPWKKLY
;
A
#
# COMPACT_ATOMS: atom_id res chain seq x y z
N MET A 1 -34.96 -30.28 50.72
CA MET A 1 -34.93 -29.15 51.68
C MET A 1 -34.29 -27.96 50.97
N ARG A 2 -35.09 -26.98 50.51
CA ARG A 2 -35.03 -25.55 50.91
C ARG A 2 -33.59 -25.11 51.26
N ARG A 3 -32.94 -24.23 50.48
CA ARG A 3 -33.17 -22.77 50.54
C ARG A 3 -32.62 -22.04 49.31
N ILE A 4 -33.42 -21.09 48.83
CA ILE A 4 -33.06 -20.01 47.92
C ILE A 4 -32.43 -18.89 48.75
N ALA A 5 -31.31 -18.34 48.30
CA ALA A 5 -30.83 -17.03 48.74
C ALA A 5 -30.43 -16.25 47.49
N ALA A 6 -31.29 -15.32 47.10
CA ALA A 6 -30.95 -14.27 46.17
C ALA A 6 -30.18 -13.19 46.93
N ALA A 7 -29.06 -12.74 46.37
CA ALA A 7 -28.47 -11.44 46.67
C ALA A 7 -27.96 -10.89 45.33
N ALA A 8 -28.69 -9.90 44.82
CA ALA A 8 -28.23 -9.06 43.73
C ALA A 8 -27.24 -8.03 44.28
N LEU A 9 -26.06 -7.92 43.66
CA LEU A 9 -25.27 -6.70 43.73
C LEU A 9 -24.61 -6.48 42.37
N ALA A 10 -25.17 -5.54 41.62
CA ALA A 10 -24.52 -4.97 40.46
C ALA A 10 -23.34 -4.12 40.94
N ALA A 11 -22.13 -4.55 40.62
CA ALA A 11 -20.95 -3.70 40.61
C ALA A 11 -20.22 -4.00 39.29
N GLY A 12 -20.18 -2.99 38.42
CA GLY A 12 -19.56 -3.08 37.11
C GLY A 12 -18.13 -3.56 37.23
N ALA A 13 -17.85 -4.74 36.68
CA ALA A 13 -16.50 -5.17 36.40
C ALA A 13 -16.00 -4.35 35.21
N VAL A 14 -15.39 -3.20 35.50
CA VAL A 14 -14.46 -2.55 34.58
C VAL A 14 -13.38 -3.59 34.31
N LEU A 15 -13.33 -4.11 33.08
CA LEU A 15 -12.17 -4.88 32.64
C LEU A 15 -10.96 -3.98 32.80
N ALA A 16 -10.19 -4.22 33.86
CA ALA A 16 -8.80 -3.83 33.94
C ALA A 16 -8.08 -4.61 32.82
N ALA A 17 -8.14 -4.06 31.61
CA ALA A 17 -7.22 -4.41 30.56
C ALA A 17 -5.84 -4.09 31.12
N THR A 18 -5.12 -5.14 31.51
CA THR A 18 -3.68 -5.14 31.64
C THR A 18 -3.12 -4.69 30.30
N VAL A 19 -2.98 -3.38 30.13
CA VAL A 19 -2.17 -2.80 29.08
C VAL A 19 -0.76 -3.20 29.45
N ALA A 20 -0.33 -4.34 28.92
CA ALA A 20 1.07 -4.67 28.83
C ALA A 20 1.72 -3.43 28.20
N VAL A 21 2.53 -2.73 28.98
CA VAL A 21 3.45 -1.71 28.50
C VAL A 21 4.47 -2.48 27.68
N ALA A 22 4.11 -2.79 26.43
CA ALA A 22 5.10 -2.98 25.39
C ALA A 22 5.86 -1.65 25.34
N GLY A 23 7.19 -1.71 25.40
CA GLY A 23 8.06 -0.56 25.22
C GLY A 23 7.72 0.21 23.94
N PRO A 24 8.37 1.35 23.66
CA PRO A 24 8.06 2.16 22.49
C PRO A 24 8.31 1.31 21.24
N ALA A 25 7.27 0.64 20.74
CA ALA A 25 7.24 0.18 19.38
C ALA A 25 7.19 1.49 18.61
N ASP A 26 8.32 1.86 17.99
CA ASP A 26 8.40 2.97 17.05
C ASP A 26 7.14 2.90 16.19
N ALA A 27 6.17 3.76 16.50
CA ALA A 27 4.87 3.73 15.86
C ALA A 27 5.15 4.17 14.44
N ALA A 28 5.30 3.17 13.55
CA ALA A 28 5.69 3.39 12.17
C ALA A 28 4.66 4.36 11.57
N THR A 29 5.07 5.62 11.41
CA THR A 29 4.15 6.67 11.03
C THR A 29 3.72 6.37 9.60
N ALA A 30 2.42 6.17 9.41
CA ALA A 30 1.85 5.90 8.11
C ALA A 30 1.72 7.21 7.35
N HIS A 31 2.50 7.35 6.28
CA HIS A 31 2.46 8.51 5.41
C HIS A 31 1.61 8.19 4.18
N SER A 32 0.68 9.08 3.83
CA SER A 32 -0.05 8.96 2.58
C SER A 32 0.84 9.33 1.41
N TRP A 33 0.60 8.67 0.27
CA TRP A 33 1.27 9.01 -0.97
C TRP A 33 0.33 8.88 -2.15
N GLN A 34 0.66 9.64 -3.17
CA GLN A 34 0.03 9.60 -4.47
C GLN A 34 1.11 9.85 -5.51
N THR A 35 1.03 9.14 -6.62
CA THR A 35 1.85 9.39 -7.82
C THR A 35 1.61 10.81 -8.34
N ALA A 36 2.63 11.37 -8.99
CA ALA A 36 2.48 12.64 -9.68
C ALA A 36 1.59 12.41 -10.91
N ASP A 37 0.59 13.29 -11.10
CA ASP A 37 -0.49 13.17 -12.08
C ASP A 37 0.07 13.15 -13.51
N GLY A 38 0.50 11.97 -13.96
CA GLY A 38 1.19 11.82 -15.24
C GLY A 38 0.23 11.56 -16.40
N TRP A 39 -0.98 11.11 -16.08
CA TRP A 39 -1.93 10.55 -17.05
C TRP A 39 -3.36 11.08 -16.89
N GLY A 40 -3.65 11.86 -15.83
CA GLY A 40 -4.93 12.53 -15.58
C GLY A 40 -6.11 11.61 -15.23
N THR A 41 -6.23 10.45 -15.88
CA THR A 41 -7.30 9.47 -15.66
C THR A 41 -6.86 8.28 -14.82
N LEU A 42 -5.55 8.00 -14.79
CA LEU A 42 -4.90 6.96 -14.00
C LEU A 42 -4.40 7.60 -12.71
N ARG A 43 -4.59 6.89 -11.58
CA ARG A 43 -4.08 7.33 -10.29
C ARG A 43 -3.57 6.17 -9.46
N GLY A 44 -2.28 6.20 -9.11
CA GLY A 44 -1.69 5.35 -8.08
C GLY A 44 -1.61 6.06 -6.73
N TYR A 45 -2.17 5.48 -5.67
CA TYR A 45 -2.13 6.07 -4.32
C TYR A 45 -2.06 5.02 -3.21
N GLY A 46 -1.76 5.44 -1.99
CA GLY A 46 -1.86 4.58 -0.82
C GLY A 46 -1.14 5.16 0.39
N THR A 47 -0.64 4.26 1.23
CA THR A 47 0.09 4.62 2.47
C THR A 47 1.40 3.87 2.53
N TRP A 48 2.45 4.51 3.03
CA TRP A 48 3.73 3.87 3.31
C TRP A 48 4.12 4.05 4.76
N THR A 49 4.80 3.04 5.30
CA THR A 49 5.50 3.11 6.58
C THR A 49 6.97 2.81 6.34
N HIS A 50 7.85 3.53 7.02
CA HIS A 50 9.29 3.27 7.03
C HIS A 50 9.74 3.13 8.48
N THR A 51 10.58 2.14 8.71
CA THR A 51 11.13 1.78 10.02
C THR A 51 12.60 1.40 9.84
N SER A 52 13.30 1.26 10.94
CA SER A 52 14.69 0.76 10.97
C SER A 52 14.84 -0.64 10.37
N SER A 53 13.78 -1.47 10.36
CA SER A 53 13.79 -2.82 9.81
C SER A 53 13.37 -2.91 8.35
N GLY A 54 12.65 -1.91 7.83
CA GLY A 54 12.18 -1.90 6.45
C GLY A 54 11.04 -0.95 6.17
N HIS A 55 10.37 -1.18 5.04
CA HIS A 55 9.22 -0.40 4.63
C HIS A 55 8.09 -1.28 4.09
N SER A 56 6.88 -0.75 4.23
CA SER A 56 5.66 -1.35 3.68
C SER A 56 4.86 -0.27 2.98
N VAL A 57 4.57 -0.48 1.69
CA VAL A 57 3.80 0.46 0.88
C VAL A 57 2.55 -0.21 0.37
N LYS A 58 1.40 0.21 0.88
CA LYS A 58 0.09 -0.19 0.35
C LYS A 58 -0.17 0.57 -0.94
N LEU A 59 -0.63 -0.16 -1.95
CA LEU A 59 -0.93 0.35 -3.27
C LEU A 59 -2.40 0.13 -3.62
N TYR A 60 -3.05 1.23 -4.01
CA TYR A 60 -4.34 1.27 -4.67
C TYR A 60 -4.14 1.84 -6.07
N LEU A 61 -4.79 1.22 -7.04
CA LEU A 61 -4.82 1.70 -8.40
C LEU A 61 -6.25 2.10 -8.73
N GLN A 62 -6.37 3.27 -9.31
CA GLN A 62 -7.62 3.80 -9.81
C GLN A 62 -7.46 4.18 -11.27
N ASP A 63 -8.49 3.85 -12.03
CA ASP A 63 -8.70 4.33 -13.38
C ASP A 63 -10.15 4.81 -13.51
N SER A 64 -10.31 5.92 -14.20
CA SER A 64 -11.58 6.59 -14.42
C SER A 64 -12.15 6.37 -15.81
N ARG A 65 -11.38 5.81 -16.75
CA ARG A 65 -11.81 5.56 -18.14
C ARG A 65 -11.35 4.18 -18.63
N SER A 66 -11.86 3.78 -19.79
CA SER A 66 -11.27 2.72 -20.59
C SER A 66 -10.69 3.39 -21.83
N ASN A 67 -9.38 3.31 -22.01
CA ASN A 67 -8.66 3.95 -23.11
C ASN A 67 -7.57 3.06 -23.72
N GLY A 68 -7.60 1.76 -23.42
CA GLY A 68 -6.60 0.80 -23.85
C GLY A 68 -5.33 0.80 -23.01
N TRP A 69 -5.33 1.50 -21.86
CA TRP A 69 -4.22 1.53 -20.90
C TRP A 69 -4.69 1.10 -19.52
N SER A 70 -3.96 0.17 -18.93
CA SER A 70 -4.17 -0.23 -17.54
C SER A 70 -3.32 0.65 -16.62
N PRO A 71 -3.87 1.15 -15.51
CA PRO A 71 -3.08 1.85 -14.51
C PRO A 71 -2.10 0.89 -13.84
N GLY A 72 -0.92 1.40 -13.58
CA GLY A 72 0.11 0.72 -12.83
C GLY A 72 0.99 1.70 -12.07
N VAL A 73 1.72 1.16 -11.11
CA VAL A 73 2.70 1.90 -10.32
C VAL A 73 3.99 1.12 -10.29
N GLN A 74 5.10 1.83 -10.43
CA GLN A 74 6.41 1.26 -10.25
C GLN A 74 7.06 1.83 -9.00
N PHE A 75 7.53 0.92 -8.15
CA PHE A 75 8.37 1.26 -7.01
C PHE A 75 9.82 0.97 -7.34
N ARG A 76 10.71 1.82 -6.83
CA ARG A 76 12.16 1.64 -6.94
C ARG A 76 12.83 2.03 -5.64
N THR A 77 13.70 1.16 -5.14
CA THR A 77 14.48 1.40 -3.93
C THR A 77 15.96 1.61 -4.23
N TYR A 78 16.60 2.40 -3.38
CA TYR A 78 18.04 2.61 -3.37
C TYR A 78 18.58 2.50 -1.94
N ASN A 79 19.78 1.95 -1.81
CA ASN A 79 20.55 2.00 -0.58
C ASN A 79 21.52 3.19 -0.60
N SER A 80 21.65 3.88 0.54
CA SER A 80 22.64 4.95 0.72
C SER A 80 24.04 4.38 0.48
N GLY A 81 24.85 5.09 -0.30
CA GLY A 81 26.18 4.64 -0.71
C GLY A 81 26.22 3.76 -1.96
N TYR A 82 25.06 3.34 -2.51
CA TYR A 82 25.00 2.60 -3.77
C TYR A 82 24.38 3.45 -4.88
N ALA A 83 25.16 3.75 -5.92
CA ALA A 83 24.69 4.46 -7.11
C ALA A 83 23.71 3.63 -7.97
N LYS A 84 23.59 2.32 -7.71
CA LYS A 84 22.75 1.40 -8.47
C LYS A 84 21.44 1.13 -7.71
N LYS A 85 20.32 1.11 -8.44
CA LYS A 85 19.00 0.69 -7.93
C LYS A 85 19.08 -0.72 -7.36
N THR A 86 18.51 -0.93 -6.17
CA THR A 86 18.54 -2.25 -5.50
C THR A 86 17.38 -3.11 -5.99
N ASP A 87 16.18 -2.53 -6.06
CA ASP A 87 14.98 -3.22 -6.56
C ASP A 87 14.11 -2.29 -7.40
N SER A 88 13.35 -2.88 -8.32
CA SER A 88 12.37 -2.17 -9.12
C SER A 88 11.23 -3.11 -9.50
N VAL A 89 10.01 -2.82 -9.07
CA VAL A 89 8.83 -3.66 -9.32
C VAL A 89 7.69 -2.82 -9.87
N VAL A 90 7.00 -3.35 -10.88
CA VAL A 90 5.79 -2.74 -11.47
C VAL A 90 4.58 -3.53 -11.02
N TYR A 91 3.58 -2.83 -10.51
CA TYR A 91 2.29 -3.36 -10.10
C TYR A 91 1.21 -2.80 -11.01
N TYR A 92 0.45 -3.67 -11.66
CA TYR A 92 -0.71 -3.33 -12.47
C TYR A 92 -1.74 -4.47 -12.39
N PHE A 93 -2.99 -4.19 -12.67
CA PHE A 93 -4.04 -5.21 -12.67
C PHE A 93 -4.01 -6.02 -13.97
N VAL A 94 -4.28 -7.31 -13.85
CA VAL A 94 -4.48 -8.21 -14.99
C VAL A 94 -5.89 -8.77 -14.84
N ASP A 95 -6.66 -8.72 -15.92
CA ASP A 95 -7.96 -9.35 -15.98
C ASP A 95 -7.77 -10.88 -16.04
N ASN A 96 -8.33 -11.59 -15.06
CA ASN A 96 -8.24 -13.04 -14.95
C ASN A 96 -8.90 -13.78 -16.11
N ARG A 97 -9.86 -13.17 -16.81
CA ARG A 97 -10.57 -13.81 -17.94
C ARG A 97 -9.75 -13.79 -19.22
N THR A 98 -9.04 -12.69 -19.45
CA THR A 98 -8.36 -12.42 -20.72
C THR A 98 -6.84 -12.53 -20.62
N GLY A 99 -6.27 -12.52 -19.40
CA GLY A 99 -4.83 -12.49 -19.16
C GLY A 99 -4.16 -11.19 -19.62
N ARG A 100 -4.97 -10.15 -19.90
CA ARG A 100 -4.53 -8.85 -20.39
C ARG A 100 -4.54 -7.82 -19.25
N PRO A 101 -3.75 -6.73 -19.37
CA PRO A 101 -3.85 -5.61 -18.44
C PRO A 101 -5.30 -5.14 -18.32
N ALA A 102 -5.78 -4.92 -17.09
CA ALA A 102 -7.15 -4.52 -16.83
C ALA A 102 -7.33 -3.05 -17.22
N ASP A 103 -8.16 -2.78 -18.22
CA ASP A 103 -8.51 -1.44 -18.69
C ASP A 103 -9.99 -1.20 -18.44
N GLY A 104 -10.30 -0.10 -17.75
CA GLY A 104 -11.66 0.21 -17.35
C GLY A 104 -11.74 0.94 -16.03
N LYS A 105 -12.95 1.42 -15.73
CA LYS A 105 -13.20 2.20 -14.52
C LYS A 105 -13.15 1.31 -13.28
N PHE A 106 -12.13 1.47 -12.45
CA PHE A 106 -12.03 0.79 -11.16
C PHE A 106 -11.24 1.61 -10.14
N SER A 107 -11.40 1.27 -8.87
CA SER A 107 -10.57 1.78 -7.77
C SER A 107 -10.39 0.64 -6.79
N GLN A 108 -9.25 -0.04 -6.84
CA GLN A 108 -9.05 -1.27 -6.07
C GLN A 108 -7.66 -1.36 -5.46
N TYR A 109 -7.61 -2.06 -4.32
CA TYR A 109 -6.37 -2.43 -3.67
C TYR A 109 -5.61 -3.44 -4.52
N ARG A 110 -4.37 -3.12 -4.88
CA ARG A 110 -3.55 -3.99 -5.72
C ARG A 110 -2.65 -4.91 -4.92
N GLY A 111 -2.16 -4.44 -3.78
CA GLY A 111 -1.21 -5.17 -2.95
C GLY A 111 -0.33 -4.25 -2.11
N ALA A 112 0.66 -4.85 -1.47
CA ALA A 112 1.68 -4.14 -0.72
C ALA A 112 3.07 -4.43 -1.30
N TYR A 113 3.90 -3.40 -1.40
CA TYR A 113 5.33 -3.53 -1.65
C TYR A 113 6.06 -3.46 -0.31
N THR A 114 6.63 -4.58 0.09
CA THR A 114 7.38 -4.71 1.35
C THR A 114 8.81 -5.11 1.05
N LYS A 115 9.77 -4.39 1.63
CA LYS A 115 11.18 -4.74 1.55
C LYS A 115 11.88 -4.38 2.86
N GLY A 116 13.04 -5.02 3.07
CA GLY A 116 13.94 -4.66 4.16
C GLY A 116 14.44 -3.22 4.06
N TYR A 117 15.30 -2.83 4.99
CA TYR A 117 15.83 -1.48 5.07
C TYR A 117 16.42 -1.02 3.73
N ASN A 118 15.89 0.08 3.22
CA ASN A 118 16.43 0.82 2.09
C ASN A 118 16.45 2.31 2.47
N SER A 119 17.41 3.05 1.94
CA SER A 119 17.58 4.46 2.29
C SER A 119 16.65 5.39 1.54
N HIS A 120 16.30 5.04 0.30
CA HIS A 120 15.36 5.82 -0.49
C HIS A 120 14.35 4.94 -1.21
N LEU A 121 13.12 5.44 -1.27
CA LEU A 121 12.03 4.84 -2.02
C LEU A 121 11.43 5.86 -2.98
N TYR A 122 11.31 5.45 -4.23
CA TYR A 122 10.71 6.24 -5.29
C TYR A 122 9.51 5.50 -5.85
N VAL A 123 8.50 6.28 -6.23
CA VAL A 123 7.29 5.79 -6.86
C VAL A 123 7.03 6.56 -8.14
N ARG A 124 6.53 5.89 -9.17
CA ARG A 124 6.03 6.56 -10.38
C ARG A 124 4.81 5.85 -10.93
N GLU A 125 4.02 6.62 -11.65
CA GLU A 125 2.92 6.09 -12.44
C GLU A 125 3.44 5.37 -13.69
N VAL A 126 2.76 4.30 -14.06
CA VAL A 126 3.03 3.52 -15.27
C VAL A 126 1.71 3.16 -15.93
N GLY A 127 1.53 3.53 -17.20
CA GLY A 127 0.48 2.98 -18.05
C GLY A 127 0.97 1.69 -18.69
N VAL A 128 0.16 0.63 -18.63
CA VAL A 128 0.42 -0.64 -19.34
C VAL A 128 -0.58 -0.79 -20.47
N ARG A 129 -0.12 -0.75 -21.71
CA ARG A 129 -1.00 -0.87 -22.88
C ARG A 129 -1.60 -2.26 -22.97
N VAL A 130 -2.91 -2.35 -23.17
CA VAL A 130 -3.65 -3.63 -23.15
C VAL A 130 -3.27 -4.55 -24.32
N SER A 131 -2.97 -3.97 -25.49
CA SER A 131 -2.72 -4.71 -26.73
C SER A 131 -1.38 -5.44 -26.74
N ASP A 132 -0.31 -4.77 -26.32
CA ASP A 132 1.08 -5.22 -26.49
C ASP A 132 1.88 -5.20 -25.17
N LYS A 133 1.25 -4.84 -24.05
CA LYS A 133 1.87 -4.70 -22.72
C LYS A 133 3.01 -3.69 -22.69
N HIS A 134 3.04 -2.74 -23.63
CA HIS A 134 4.02 -1.66 -23.62
C HIS A 134 3.85 -0.81 -22.36
N LEU A 135 4.98 -0.48 -21.72
CA LEU A 135 5.02 0.29 -20.48
C LEU A 135 5.43 1.72 -20.79
N THR A 136 4.57 2.67 -20.43
CA THR A 136 4.91 4.09 -20.49
C THR A 136 4.84 4.65 -19.08
N SER A 137 5.84 5.43 -18.68
CA SER A 137 6.01 5.81 -17.28
C SER A 137 6.04 7.32 -17.10
N GLY A 138 5.36 7.79 -16.05
CA GLY A 138 5.46 9.17 -15.60
C GLY A 138 6.76 9.47 -14.85
N PRO A 139 6.89 10.70 -14.31
CA PRO A 139 8.05 11.12 -13.54
C PRO A 139 8.15 10.37 -12.21
N TRP A 140 9.38 10.24 -11.71
CA TRP A 140 9.63 9.69 -10.38
C TRP A 140 9.30 10.70 -9.29
N LYS A 141 8.62 10.22 -8.25
CA LYS A 141 8.38 10.93 -7.00
C LYS A 141 9.09 10.20 -5.87
N LYS A 142 9.90 10.92 -5.11
CA LYS A 142 10.55 10.39 -3.90
C LYS A 142 9.53 10.33 -2.76
N LEU A 143 9.49 9.21 -2.03
CA LEU A 143 8.71 9.06 -0.81
C LEU A 143 9.56 9.37 0.43
N TYR A 144 10.79 8.86 0.46
CA TYR A 144 11.84 9.16 1.44
C TYR A 144 13.23 8.79 0.87
#